data_AF-A0A1T3CHG3-F1
#
_entry.id   AF-A0A1T3CHG3-F1
#
_cell.length_a   1.000
_cell.length_b   1.000
_cell.length_c   1.000
_cell.angle_alpha   90.00
_cell.angle_beta   90.00
_cell.angle_gamma   90.00
#
_symmetry.space_group_name_H-M   'P 1'
#
loop_
_entity.id
_entity.type
_entity.pdbx_description
1 polymer ?
#
loop_
_entity_poly.entity_id
_entity_poly.type
_entity_poly.pdbx_seq_one_letter_code
_entity_poly.pdbx_strand_id
1 'polypeptide(L)'
;MSTPPSSDRISSSPPSPVALTLRRRERDERRRREEQYSHGRPLPSQKLCGNEECVLRCCNVFKTSRFYLPDYLLGDKERSVDDILVKDIQTHFAYLAATRIWPSIEKQSDVLLKAQSIEAFAASPPVRAAYLDFRYLCQKNDLNFSIESRLRETLSVTMPRFRSLIETLDTARLDDDYTELVVHRTLQPPHQADKAVQTDRPLPWTQEGCVMRFLLTSELWRCHDERYMRQRGWAWKPWIVAELLSAVLLHYWLLDREKCFERVPCRGSEQCDEVWQDWLDKYPLLGGDSSHDDEEDDEPDQGDSKKSPDLVPKPIGLIKGLDLDKDVGYVGGVGTAARGPLWRDMRQKHGDDGLPQH
;
A
#
# COMPACT_ATOMS: atom_id res chain seq x y z
N MET A 1 -61.47 13.00 -37.74
CA MET A 1 -60.76 12.52 -36.54
C MET A 1 -59.37 13.14 -36.59
N SER A 2 -59.11 14.13 -35.75
CA SER A 2 -57.83 14.84 -35.71
C SER A 2 -57.35 14.80 -34.26
N THR A 3 -56.32 14.00 -34.02
CA THR A 3 -55.59 13.95 -32.75
C THR A 3 -54.85 15.28 -32.56
N PRO A 4 -54.97 15.95 -31.40
CA PRO A 4 -54.19 17.16 -31.15
C PRO A 4 -52.73 16.78 -30.84
N PRO A 5 -51.77 17.67 -31.15
CA PRO A 5 -50.36 17.42 -30.88
C PRO A 5 -50.12 17.43 -29.36
N SER A 6 -49.40 16.43 -28.87
CA SER A 6 -48.90 16.36 -27.50
C SER A 6 -47.97 17.55 -27.27
N SER A 7 -48.42 18.50 -26.44
CA SER A 7 -47.59 19.55 -25.90
C SER A 7 -46.60 18.92 -24.93
N ASP A 8 -45.38 18.65 -25.41
CA ASP A 8 -44.22 18.47 -24.54
C ASP A 8 -43.94 19.81 -23.85
N ARG A 9 -44.61 20.00 -22.72
CA ARG A 9 -44.30 21.08 -21.78
C ARG A 9 -42.96 20.75 -21.13
N ILE A 10 -41.88 21.18 -21.76
CA ILE A 10 -40.62 21.43 -21.06
C ILE A 10 -40.95 22.49 -20.01
N SER A 11 -41.06 22.06 -18.75
CA SER A 11 -41.28 22.94 -17.61
C SER A 11 -40.17 23.98 -17.56
N SER A 12 -40.51 25.24 -17.86
CA SER A 12 -39.63 26.41 -17.92
C SER A 12 -39.41 27.07 -16.56
N SER A 13 -39.57 26.31 -15.47
CA SER A 13 -39.34 26.85 -14.13
C SER A 13 -37.84 26.89 -13.83
N PRO A 14 -37.28 28.04 -13.39
CA PRO A 14 -35.89 28.08 -12.96
C PRO A 14 -35.68 27.08 -11.81
N PRO A 15 -34.55 26.36 -11.80
CA PRO A 15 -34.28 25.35 -10.78
C PRO A 15 -34.36 25.99 -9.40
N SER A 16 -35.02 25.30 -8.46
CA SER A 16 -35.17 25.81 -7.10
C SER A 16 -33.79 26.12 -6.48
N PRO A 17 -33.69 27.07 -5.54
CA PRO A 17 -32.44 27.35 -4.84
C PRO A 17 -31.77 26.10 -4.25
N VAL A 18 -32.58 25.15 -3.77
CA VAL A 18 -32.13 23.84 -3.26
C VAL A 18 -31.54 22.98 -4.39
N ALA A 19 -32.18 22.92 -5.55
CA ALA A 19 -31.65 22.21 -6.72
C ALA A 19 -30.34 22.83 -7.22
N LEU A 20 -30.20 24.17 -7.15
CA LEU A 20 -28.96 24.87 -7.48
C LEU A 20 -27.83 24.56 -6.49
N THR A 21 -28.11 24.51 -5.19
CA THR A 21 -27.12 24.16 -4.17
C THR A 21 -26.66 22.70 -4.29
N LEU A 22 -27.58 21.77 -4.56
CA LEU A 22 -27.24 20.36 -4.80
C LEU A 22 -26.37 20.19 -6.04
N ARG A 23 -26.73 20.85 -7.16
CA ARG A 23 -25.90 20.84 -8.39
C ARG A 23 -24.52 21.44 -8.18
N ARG A 24 -24.37 22.46 -7.32
CA ARG A 24 -23.05 23.01 -6.97
C ARG A 24 -22.23 21.99 -6.19
N ARG A 25 -22.81 21.41 -5.13
CA ARG A 25 -22.17 20.35 -4.34
C ARG A 25 -21.72 19.17 -5.20
N GLU A 26 -22.59 18.66 -6.07
CA GLU A 26 -22.26 17.55 -6.99
C GLU A 26 -21.10 17.90 -7.95
N ARG A 27 -21.04 19.16 -8.41
CA ARG A 27 -19.94 19.65 -9.26
C ARG A 27 -18.63 19.71 -8.46
N ASP A 28 -18.67 20.23 -7.25
CA ASP A 28 -17.49 20.37 -6.39
C ASP A 28 -16.95 18.99 -5.96
N GLU A 29 -17.84 18.04 -5.64
CA GLU A 29 -17.48 16.65 -5.35
C GLU A 29 -16.89 15.93 -6.58
N ARG A 30 -17.38 16.24 -7.78
CA ARG A 30 -16.81 15.69 -9.01
C ARG A 30 -15.41 16.25 -9.25
N ARG A 31 -15.26 17.57 -9.14
CA ARG A 31 -13.96 18.24 -9.30
C ARG A 31 -12.93 17.70 -8.32
N ARG A 32 -13.30 17.58 -7.03
CA ARG A 32 -12.40 17.01 -6.01
C ARG A 32 -11.96 15.60 -6.37
N ARG A 33 -12.86 14.75 -6.87
CA ARG A 33 -12.49 13.40 -7.31
C ARG A 33 -11.56 13.41 -8.52
N GLU A 34 -11.82 14.27 -9.50
CA GLU A 34 -10.94 14.45 -10.66
C GLU A 34 -9.53 14.90 -10.22
N GLU A 35 -9.44 15.85 -9.28
CA GLU A 35 -8.17 16.27 -8.67
C GLU A 35 -7.49 15.12 -7.93
N GLN A 36 -8.21 14.30 -7.17
CA GLN A 36 -7.60 13.15 -6.51
C GLN A 36 -7.03 12.14 -7.52
N TYR A 37 -7.72 11.91 -8.64
CA TYR A 37 -7.22 11.03 -9.69
C TYR A 37 -5.96 11.58 -10.35
N SER A 38 -5.86 12.89 -10.58
CA SER A 38 -4.63 13.51 -11.10
C SER A 38 -3.46 13.48 -10.11
N HIS A 39 -3.74 13.34 -8.81
CA HIS A 39 -2.71 13.21 -7.76
C HIS A 39 -2.38 11.73 -7.41
N GLY A 40 -2.89 10.77 -8.18
CA GLY A 40 -2.51 9.37 -8.05
C GLY A 40 -3.46 8.49 -7.25
N ARG A 41 -4.72 8.92 -7.04
CA ARG A 41 -5.80 7.98 -6.70
C ARG A 41 -6.19 7.18 -7.94
N PRO A 42 -6.35 5.85 -7.87
CA PRO A 42 -6.86 5.05 -8.98
C PRO A 42 -8.28 5.40 -9.39
N LEU A 43 -8.57 5.19 -10.67
CA LEU A 43 -9.93 5.26 -11.18
C LEU A 43 -10.74 4.07 -10.66
N PRO A 44 -12.03 4.24 -10.32
CA PRO A 44 -12.90 3.14 -9.90
C PRO A 44 -13.10 2.03 -10.95
N SER A 45 -12.80 2.30 -12.23
CA SER A 45 -12.83 1.31 -13.31
C SER A 45 -11.65 0.34 -13.21
N GLN A 46 -10.48 0.81 -12.79
CA GLN A 46 -9.26 0.01 -12.71
C GLN A 46 -9.41 -1.17 -11.75
N LYS A 47 -8.82 -2.31 -12.11
CA LYS A 47 -8.82 -3.55 -11.33
C LYS A 47 -7.40 -3.95 -10.97
N LEU A 48 -7.25 -4.64 -9.85
CA LEU A 48 -5.94 -5.18 -9.44
C LEU A 48 -5.38 -6.21 -10.44
N CYS A 49 -6.24 -6.93 -11.17
CA CYS A 49 -5.82 -7.92 -12.16
C CYS A 49 -5.59 -7.35 -13.57
N GLY A 50 -5.78 -6.04 -13.79
CA GLY A 50 -5.63 -5.42 -15.11
C GLY A 50 -6.87 -5.54 -16.02
N ASN A 51 -7.70 -6.58 -15.89
CA ASN A 51 -8.91 -6.73 -16.69
C ASN A 51 -10.06 -5.80 -16.21
N GLU A 52 -10.44 -4.81 -17.02
CA GLU A 52 -11.51 -3.85 -16.70
C GLU A 52 -12.89 -4.48 -16.50
N GLU A 53 -13.15 -5.62 -17.13
CA GLU A 53 -14.41 -6.37 -17.05
C GLU A 53 -14.49 -7.26 -15.80
N CYS A 54 -13.40 -7.40 -15.04
CA CYS A 54 -13.39 -8.27 -13.86
C CYS A 54 -14.37 -7.78 -12.77
N VAL A 55 -15.32 -8.65 -12.43
CA VAL A 55 -16.38 -8.39 -11.45
C VAL A 55 -16.03 -8.85 -10.03
N LEU A 56 -14.89 -9.51 -9.84
CA LEU A 56 -14.50 -10.06 -8.53
C LEU A 56 -14.31 -8.95 -7.51
N ARG A 57 -14.91 -9.11 -6.32
CA ARG A 57 -14.81 -8.12 -5.24
C ARG A 57 -13.36 -7.84 -4.85
N CYS A 58 -12.50 -8.86 -4.85
CA CYS A 58 -11.09 -8.70 -4.53
C CYS A 58 -10.28 -7.90 -5.55
N CYS A 59 -10.75 -7.77 -6.79
CA CYS A 59 -10.08 -6.96 -7.81
C CYS A 59 -10.63 -5.52 -7.88
N ASN A 60 -11.81 -5.28 -7.30
CA ASN A 60 -12.54 -4.00 -7.34
C ASN A 60 -12.27 -3.12 -6.11
N VAL A 61 -11.02 -3.07 -5.62
CA VAL A 61 -10.69 -2.42 -4.34
C VAL A 61 -10.74 -0.88 -4.39
N PHE A 62 -10.70 -0.28 -5.58
CA PHE A 62 -10.75 1.19 -5.75
C PHE A 62 -12.19 1.73 -5.90
N LYS A 63 -13.16 0.83 -6.05
CA LYS A 63 -14.56 1.21 -6.26
C LYS A 63 -15.25 1.46 -4.92
N THR A 64 -15.80 2.66 -4.74
CA THR A 64 -16.46 3.08 -3.48
C THR A 64 -17.99 2.99 -3.52
N SER A 65 -18.56 2.31 -4.52
CA SER A 65 -20.01 2.06 -4.56
C SER A 65 -20.45 1.07 -3.47
N ARG A 66 -21.74 1.07 -3.10
CA ARG A 66 -22.32 0.29 -1.99
C ARG A 66 -21.82 -1.17 -1.87
N PHE A 67 -21.66 -1.88 -2.98
CA PHE A 67 -21.24 -3.30 -2.99
C PHE A 67 -19.74 -3.53 -2.81
N TYR A 68 -18.93 -2.49 -2.94
CA TYR A 68 -17.47 -2.55 -2.90
C TYR A 68 -16.86 -1.65 -1.80
N LEU A 69 -17.72 -0.92 -1.08
CA LEU A 69 -17.33 -0.15 0.09
C LEU A 69 -16.71 -1.09 1.14
N PRO A 70 -15.56 -0.72 1.74
CA PRO A 70 -15.04 -1.46 2.90
C PRO A 70 -15.99 -1.32 4.08
N ASP A 71 -16.04 -2.29 4.97
CA ASP A 71 -16.90 -2.21 6.17
C ASP A 71 -16.33 -1.20 7.19
N TYR A 72 -15.01 -1.07 7.23
CA TYR A 72 -14.28 -0.19 8.12
C TYR A 72 -13.14 0.52 7.39
N LEU A 73 -12.82 1.72 7.87
CA LEU A 73 -11.60 2.46 7.55
C LEU A 73 -10.65 2.34 8.74
N LEU A 74 -9.35 2.18 8.47
CA LEU A 74 -8.33 2.07 9.50
C LEU A 74 -7.64 3.42 9.67
N GLY A 75 -7.91 4.10 10.78
CA GLY A 75 -7.23 5.33 11.18
C GLY A 75 -6.15 5.05 12.23
N ASP A 76 -5.32 6.05 12.47
CA ASP A 76 -4.39 6.02 13.59
C ASP A 76 -5.01 6.78 14.75
N LYS A 77 -4.87 6.24 15.96
CA LYS A 77 -5.10 7.07 17.15
C LYS A 77 -4.01 8.11 17.25
N GLU A 78 -4.30 9.19 17.97
CA GLU A 78 -3.27 10.18 18.28
C GLU A 78 -2.12 9.56 19.08
N ARG A 79 -2.44 8.71 20.06
CA ARG A 79 -1.47 8.09 20.98
C ARG A 79 -1.71 6.60 21.22
N SER A 80 -0.63 5.89 21.51
CA SER A 80 -0.64 4.50 21.98
C SER A 80 -1.12 4.40 23.44
N VAL A 81 -1.26 3.16 23.93
CA VAL A 81 -1.58 2.90 25.35
C VAL A 81 -0.47 3.40 26.30
N ASP A 82 0.77 3.44 25.81
CA ASP A 82 1.94 3.94 26.54
C ASP A 82 2.17 5.45 26.32
N ASP A 83 1.15 6.19 25.88
CA ASP A 83 1.16 7.65 25.65
C ASP A 83 2.14 8.14 24.57
N ILE A 84 2.59 7.26 23.67
CA ILE A 84 3.49 7.62 22.57
C ILE A 84 2.68 8.00 21.34
N LEU A 85 3.06 9.09 20.66
CA LEU A 85 2.42 9.53 19.42
C LEU A 85 2.53 8.43 18.36
N VAL A 86 1.40 7.96 17.83
CA VAL A 86 1.39 6.88 16.82
C VAL A 86 2.11 7.31 15.54
N LYS A 87 2.01 8.60 15.20
CA LYS A 87 2.75 9.20 14.09
C LYS A 87 4.26 8.98 14.24
N ASP A 88 4.81 9.13 15.44
CA ASP A 88 6.24 8.94 15.68
C ASP A 88 6.61 7.47 15.47
N ILE A 89 5.78 6.54 15.93
CA ILE A 89 5.97 5.09 15.74
C ILE A 89 6.03 4.74 14.25
N GLN A 90 5.14 5.33 13.43
CA GLN A 90 5.12 5.14 11.97
C GLN A 90 6.37 5.71 11.29
N THR A 91 6.74 6.95 11.61
CA THR A 91 7.93 7.59 11.06
C THR A 91 9.20 6.82 11.45
N HIS A 92 9.28 6.33 12.69
CA HIS A 92 10.39 5.50 13.16
C HIS A 92 10.44 4.15 12.44
N PHE A 93 9.30 3.48 12.25
CA PHE A 93 9.24 2.27 11.42
C PHE A 93 9.75 2.51 10.00
N ALA A 94 9.30 3.59 9.35
CA ALA A 94 9.71 3.88 7.98
C ALA A 94 11.21 4.19 7.86
N TYR A 95 11.77 4.90 8.84
CA TYR A 95 13.21 5.16 8.94
C TYR A 95 14.03 3.88 9.15
N LEU A 96 13.58 3.00 10.06
CA LEU A 96 14.23 1.71 10.27
C LEU A 96 14.13 0.81 9.04
N ALA A 97 12.98 0.77 8.36
CA ALA A 97 12.82 0.02 7.13
C ALA A 97 13.78 0.55 6.04
N ALA A 98 13.90 1.87 5.90
CA ALA A 98 14.84 2.48 4.96
C ALA A 98 16.30 2.11 5.26
N THR A 99 16.72 2.07 6.52
CA THR A 99 18.12 1.79 6.90
C THR A 99 18.46 0.30 6.96
N ARG A 100 17.52 -0.56 7.39
CA ARG A 100 17.76 -1.98 7.62
C ARG A 100 17.52 -2.83 6.36
N ILE A 101 16.54 -2.47 5.55
CA ILE A 101 16.20 -3.20 4.32
C ILE A 101 17.05 -2.68 3.14
N TRP A 102 17.40 -1.39 3.14
CA TRP A 102 18.35 -0.79 2.19
C TRP A 102 19.64 -0.31 2.88
N PRO A 103 20.52 -1.22 3.34
CA PRO A 103 21.72 -0.84 4.08
C PRO A 103 22.78 -0.10 3.25
N SER A 104 22.61 -0.04 1.93
CA SER A 104 23.56 0.56 0.99
C SER A 104 23.29 2.03 0.65
N ILE A 105 22.36 2.69 1.35
CA ILE A 105 22.11 4.13 1.14
C ILE A 105 23.14 4.92 1.95
N GLU A 106 24.06 5.60 1.25
CA GLU A 106 25.18 6.29 1.88
C GLU A 106 24.81 7.68 2.40
N LYS A 107 23.91 8.40 1.70
CA LYS A 107 23.50 9.76 2.07
C LYS A 107 22.28 9.74 2.98
N GLN A 108 22.37 10.48 4.08
CA GLN A 108 21.25 10.62 5.02
C GLN A 108 20.01 11.23 4.36
N SER A 109 20.16 12.19 3.46
CA SER A 109 19.05 12.77 2.68
C SER A 109 18.25 11.69 1.94
N ASP A 110 18.94 10.72 1.35
CA ASP A 110 18.34 9.69 0.52
C ASP A 110 17.63 8.64 1.38
N VAL A 111 18.15 8.38 2.59
CA VAL A 111 17.47 7.57 3.61
C VAL A 111 16.15 8.21 4.01
N LEU A 112 16.13 9.54 4.20
CA LEU A 112 14.93 10.26 4.61
C LEU A 112 13.87 10.28 3.50
N LEU A 113 14.28 10.50 2.25
CA LEU A 113 13.37 10.38 1.10
C LEU A 113 12.82 8.95 0.96
N LYS A 114 13.65 7.93 1.19
CA LYS A 114 13.22 6.53 1.21
C LYS A 114 12.23 6.27 2.34
N ALA A 115 12.48 6.78 3.54
CA ALA A 115 11.60 6.64 4.68
C ALA A 115 10.23 7.30 4.40
N GLN A 116 10.20 8.52 3.85
CA GLN A 116 8.96 9.17 3.45
C GLN A 116 8.18 8.36 2.41
N SER A 117 8.87 7.79 1.42
CA SER A 117 8.28 6.91 0.42
C SER A 117 7.66 5.64 1.03
N ILE A 118 8.34 5.04 2.00
CA ILE A 118 7.84 3.87 2.76
C ILE A 118 6.64 4.25 3.64
N GLU A 119 6.72 5.38 4.35
CA GLU A 119 5.62 5.88 5.20
C GLU A 119 4.37 6.15 4.36
N ALA A 120 4.53 6.85 3.22
CA ALA A 120 3.46 7.12 2.27
C ALA A 120 2.82 5.83 1.75
N PHE A 121 3.63 4.83 1.41
CA PHE A 121 3.14 3.53 0.95
C PHE A 121 2.36 2.81 2.05
N ALA A 122 2.96 2.64 3.22
CA ALA A 122 2.34 1.94 4.33
C ALA A 122 1.01 2.62 4.69
N ALA A 123 1.03 3.94 4.91
CA ALA A 123 -0.15 4.71 5.32
C ALA A 123 -1.25 4.81 4.26
N SER A 124 -1.03 4.31 3.03
CA SER A 124 -2.01 4.43 1.94
C SER A 124 -3.32 3.68 2.19
N PRO A 125 -4.46 4.20 1.72
CA PRO A 125 -5.77 3.59 1.95
C PRO A 125 -5.85 2.12 1.48
N PRO A 126 -5.30 1.72 0.32
CA PRO A 126 -5.35 0.32 -0.13
C PRO A 126 -4.57 -0.65 0.77
N VAL A 127 -3.40 -0.27 1.29
CA VAL A 127 -2.59 -1.12 2.18
C VAL A 127 -3.27 -1.28 3.53
N ARG A 128 -3.84 -0.19 4.05
CA ARG A 128 -4.66 -0.22 5.27
C ARG A 128 -5.91 -1.10 5.11
N ALA A 129 -6.59 -1.00 3.98
CA ALA A 129 -7.74 -1.85 3.66
C ALA A 129 -7.34 -3.34 3.53
N ALA A 130 -6.20 -3.63 2.91
CA ALA A 130 -5.67 -5.00 2.81
C ALA A 130 -5.40 -5.61 4.20
N TYR A 131 -4.94 -4.81 5.16
CA TYR A 131 -4.74 -5.27 6.54
C TYR A 131 -6.06 -5.58 7.27
N LEU A 132 -7.08 -4.74 7.09
CA LEU A 132 -8.42 -5.02 7.61
C LEU A 132 -9.01 -6.31 7.02
N ASP A 133 -8.82 -6.53 5.72
CA ASP A 133 -9.24 -7.76 5.06
C ASP A 133 -8.47 -8.99 5.58
N PHE A 134 -7.15 -8.89 5.76
CA PHE A 134 -6.33 -9.92 6.41
C PHE A 134 -6.88 -10.29 7.80
N ARG A 135 -7.16 -9.27 8.63
CA ARG A 135 -7.73 -9.43 9.97
C ARG A 135 -9.09 -10.12 9.92
N TYR A 136 -9.97 -9.66 9.05
CA TYR A 136 -11.31 -10.22 8.87
C TYR A 136 -11.24 -11.68 8.43
N LEU A 137 -10.38 -12.02 7.47
CA LEU A 137 -10.18 -13.39 7.01
C LEU A 137 -9.63 -14.28 8.12
N CYS A 138 -8.66 -13.81 8.88
CA CYS A 138 -8.13 -14.56 10.03
C CYS A 138 -9.24 -14.84 11.05
N GLN A 139 -10.03 -13.83 11.42
CA GLN A 139 -11.16 -13.99 12.36
C GLN A 139 -12.23 -14.96 11.82
N LYS A 140 -12.63 -14.81 10.55
CA LYS A 140 -13.67 -15.63 9.93
C LYS A 140 -13.28 -17.11 9.83
N ASN A 141 -11.99 -17.42 9.75
CA ASN A 141 -11.46 -18.78 9.60
C ASN A 141 -10.83 -19.29 10.90
N ASP A 142 -11.08 -18.64 12.05
CA ASP A 142 -10.51 -18.99 13.36
C ASP A 142 -8.97 -19.13 13.38
N LEU A 143 -8.30 -18.35 12.53
CA LEU A 143 -6.84 -18.29 12.44
C LEU A 143 -6.32 -17.24 13.41
N ASN A 144 -5.52 -17.67 14.38
CA ASN A 144 -4.99 -16.77 15.40
C ASN A 144 -3.47 -16.63 15.32
N PHE A 145 -3.02 -15.39 15.18
CA PHE A 145 -1.65 -14.95 15.46
C PHE A 145 -1.61 -14.34 16.86
N SER A 146 -1.82 -15.16 17.89
CA SER A 146 -1.82 -14.73 19.29
C SER A 146 -0.41 -14.40 19.80
N ILE A 147 0.60 -14.97 19.13
CA ILE A 147 2.02 -14.80 19.43
C ILE A 147 2.71 -14.33 18.16
N GLU A 148 3.56 -13.33 18.29
CA GLU A 148 4.32 -12.70 17.21
C GLU A 148 5.17 -13.70 16.42
N SER A 149 5.82 -14.64 17.14
CA SER A 149 6.67 -15.67 16.53
C SER A 149 5.93 -16.51 15.49
N ARG A 150 4.63 -16.75 15.69
CA ARG A 150 3.80 -17.50 14.74
C ARG A 150 3.58 -16.70 13.45
N LEU A 151 3.35 -15.39 13.54
CA LEU A 151 3.23 -14.54 12.36
C LEU A 151 4.55 -14.49 11.59
N ARG A 152 5.67 -14.36 12.30
CA ARG A 152 7.01 -14.40 11.72
C ARG A 152 7.31 -15.71 11.01
N GLU A 153 6.95 -16.84 11.61
CA GLU A 153 7.11 -18.17 11.02
C GLU A 153 6.28 -18.30 9.73
N THR A 154 5.00 -17.94 9.77
CA THR A 154 4.14 -17.95 8.57
C THR A 154 4.68 -17.04 7.47
N LEU A 155 5.16 -15.84 7.82
CA LEU A 155 5.83 -14.92 6.88
C LEU A 155 7.06 -15.59 6.25
N SER A 156 7.93 -16.21 7.06
CA SER A 156 9.13 -16.90 6.59
C SER A 156 8.82 -18.03 5.61
N VAL A 157 7.76 -18.80 5.86
CA VAL A 157 7.31 -19.89 4.97
C VAL A 157 6.67 -19.34 3.69
N THR A 158 5.98 -18.21 3.77
CA THR A 158 5.22 -17.63 2.65
C THR A 158 6.12 -16.84 1.68
N MET A 159 7.17 -16.19 2.20
CA MET A 159 8.05 -15.29 1.45
C MET A 159 8.63 -15.89 0.15
N PRO A 160 9.18 -17.12 0.11
CA PRO A 160 9.71 -17.69 -1.13
C PRO A 160 8.64 -17.82 -2.22
N ARG A 161 7.42 -18.23 -1.83
CA ARG A 161 6.28 -18.35 -2.76
C ARG A 161 5.84 -16.97 -3.27
N PHE A 162 5.82 -15.97 -2.38
CA PHE A 162 5.52 -14.60 -2.77
C PHE A 162 6.56 -14.04 -3.75
N ARG A 163 7.85 -14.27 -3.51
CA ARG A 163 8.94 -13.85 -4.41
C ARG A 163 8.82 -14.47 -5.80
N SER A 164 8.59 -15.78 -5.87
CA SER A 164 8.36 -16.46 -7.14
C SER A 164 7.11 -15.92 -7.86
N LEU A 165 6.06 -15.57 -7.11
CA LEU A 165 4.84 -14.99 -7.67
C LEU A 165 5.09 -13.61 -8.30
N ILE A 166 5.75 -12.69 -7.59
CA ILE A 166 6.02 -11.34 -8.13
C ILE A 166 6.98 -11.39 -9.32
N GLU A 167 7.99 -12.28 -9.30
CA GLU A 167 8.86 -12.51 -10.46
C GLU A 167 8.06 -13.02 -11.67
N THR A 168 7.14 -13.97 -11.42
CA THR A 168 6.24 -14.48 -12.46
C THR A 168 5.37 -13.35 -13.02
N LEU A 169 4.74 -12.53 -12.17
CA LEU A 169 3.90 -11.41 -12.60
C LEU A 169 4.68 -10.35 -13.37
N ASP A 170 5.92 -10.04 -12.97
CA ASP A 170 6.79 -9.12 -13.71
C ASP A 170 7.16 -9.67 -15.09
N THR A 171 7.38 -10.98 -15.22
CA THR A 171 7.63 -11.62 -16.54
C THR A 171 6.37 -11.80 -17.38
N ALA A 172 5.21 -12.00 -16.73
CA ALA A 172 3.94 -12.32 -17.36
C ALA A 172 3.13 -11.10 -17.79
N ARG A 173 3.63 -9.87 -17.60
CA ARG A 173 3.00 -8.64 -18.14
C ARG A 173 2.86 -8.60 -19.67
N LEU A 174 3.27 -9.67 -20.35
CA LEU A 174 3.09 -9.89 -21.78
C LEU A 174 1.83 -10.72 -22.11
N ASP A 175 1.17 -11.31 -21.10
CA ASP A 175 -0.05 -12.12 -21.23
C ASP A 175 -1.06 -11.75 -20.12
N ASP A 176 -2.04 -10.92 -20.49
CA ASP A 176 -3.06 -10.38 -19.58
C ASP A 176 -3.94 -11.49 -18.98
N ASP A 177 -4.27 -12.54 -19.76
CA ASP A 177 -5.11 -13.66 -19.32
C ASP A 177 -4.39 -14.48 -18.23
N TYR A 178 -3.09 -14.69 -18.39
CA TYR A 178 -2.28 -15.39 -17.40
C TYR A 178 -2.13 -14.57 -16.11
N THR A 179 -1.89 -13.27 -16.24
CA THR A 179 -1.81 -12.34 -15.10
C THR A 179 -3.13 -12.36 -14.31
N GLU A 180 -4.26 -12.27 -15.00
CA GLU A 180 -5.59 -12.35 -14.39
C GLU A 180 -5.76 -13.66 -13.62
N LEU A 181 -5.48 -14.81 -14.25
CA LEU A 181 -5.62 -16.13 -13.65
C LEU A 181 -4.80 -16.26 -12.36
N VAL A 182 -3.54 -15.83 -12.39
CA VAL A 182 -2.61 -15.91 -11.25
C VAL A 182 -3.06 -15.02 -10.10
N VAL A 183 -3.50 -13.81 -10.39
CA VAL A 183 -4.06 -12.88 -9.40
C VAL A 183 -5.33 -13.47 -8.78
N HIS A 184 -6.27 -13.94 -9.60
CA HIS A 184 -7.53 -14.50 -9.14
C HIS A 184 -7.33 -15.73 -8.26
N ARG A 185 -6.47 -16.66 -8.66
CA ARG A 185 -6.15 -17.86 -7.88
C ARG A 185 -5.56 -17.55 -6.50
N THR A 186 -4.80 -16.45 -6.40
CA THR A 186 -4.14 -16.06 -5.15
C THR A 186 -5.05 -15.24 -4.24
N LEU A 187 -5.89 -14.38 -4.83
CA LEU A 187 -6.80 -13.53 -4.09
C LEU A 187 -8.10 -14.26 -3.69
N GLN A 188 -8.51 -15.31 -4.38
CA GLN A 188 -9.71 -16.06 -4.01
C GLN A 188 -9.40 -17.18 -3.01
N PRO A 189 -10.41 -17.62 -2.23
CA PRO A 189 -10.27 -18.81 -1.41
C PRO A 189 -9.85 -20.01 -2.27
N PRO A 190 -9.08 -20.97 -1.72
CA PRO A 190 -8.72 -22.16 -2.47
C PRO A 190 -9.97 -22.94 -2.91
N HIS A 191 -10.05 -23.26 -4.19
CA HIS A 191 -11.05 -24.17 -4.73
C HIS A 191 -10.44 -25.58 -4.81
N GLN A 192 -11.21 -26.62 -4.47
CA GLN A 192 -10.75 -28.01 -4.65
C GLN A 192 -10.53 -28.26 -6.13
N ALA A 193 -9.28 -28.56 -6.52
CA ALA A 193 -8.93 -28.73 -7.92
C ALA A 193 -9.30 -30.11 -8.50
N ASP A 194 -9.59 -31.16 -7.70
CA ASP A 194 -9.52 -32.52 -8.25
C ASP A 194 -10.31 -33.65 -7.53
N LYS A 195 -11.42 -33.38 -6.85
CA LYS A 195 -12.28 -34.49 -6.38
C LYS A 195 -13.76 -34.25 -6.67
N ALA A 196 -14.39 -35.28 -7.24
CA ALA A 196 -15.77 -35.39 -7.70
C ALA A 196 -16.85 -35.21 -6.61
N VAL A 197 -16.55 -34.48 -5.54
CA VAL A 197 -17.53 -34.02 -4.56
C VAL A 197 -17.56 -32.51 -4.68
N GLN A 198 -18.41 -32.03 -5.60
CA GLN A 198 -18.83 -30.63 -5.63
C GLN A 198 -19.51 -30.31 -4.30
N THR A 199 -18.72 -29.91 -3.32
CA THR A 199 -19.24 -29.07 -2.24
C THR A 199 -19.13 -27.66 -2.78
N ASP A 200 -20.27 -26.99 -2.97
CA ASP A 200 -20.38 -25.59 -3.44
C ASP A 200 -19.69 -24.56 -2.51
N ARG A 201 -18.95 -25.02 -1.49
CA ARG A 201 -18.32 -24.19 -0.49
C ARG A 201 -16.82 -24.15 -0.73
N PRO A 202 -16.23 -22.95 -0.91
CA PRO A 202 -14.78 -22.81 -0.99
C PRO A 202 -14.09 -23.35 0.27
N LEU A 203 -12.85 -23.82 0.12
CA LEU A 203 -12.05 -24.22 1.27
C LEU A 203 -11.80 -23.00 2.18
N PRO A 204 -11.71 -23.21 3.51
CA PRO A 204 -11.33 -22.14 4.42
C PRO A 204 -9.94 -21.60 4.06
N TRP A 205 -9.72 -20.33 4.37
CA TRP A 205 -8.39 -19.73 4.21
C TRP A 205 -7.39 -20.36 5.18
N THR A 206 -6.14 -20.47 4.75
CA THR A 206 -5.01 -20.82 5.64
C THR A 206 -4.28 -19.57 6.11
N GLN A 207 -3.37 -19.72 7.08
CA GLN A 207 -2.54 -18.62 7.57
C GLN A 207 -1.67 -18.06 6.44
N GLU A 208 -1.03 -18.93 5.66
CA GLU A 208 -0.21 -18.57 4.50
C GLU A 208 -1.06 -17.92 3.41
N GLY A 209 -2.28 -18.40 3.18
CA GLY A 209 -3.22 -17.81 2.22
C GLY A 209 -3.61 -16.38 2.60
N CYS A 210 -3.91 -16.14 3.88
CA CYS A 210 -4.22 -14.78 4.37
C CYS A 210 -3.01 -13.84 4.22
N VAL A 211 -1.82 -14.31 4.58
CA VAL A 211 -0.56 -13.55 4.40
C VAL A 211 -0.33 -13.25 2.92
N MET A 212 -0.42 -14.26 2.05
CA MET A 212 -0.27 -14.09 0.61
C MET A 212 -1.22 -13.06 0.04
N ARG A 213 -2.49 -13.10 0.45
CA ARG A 213 -3.49 -12.15 -0.02
C ARG A 213 -3.17 -10.72 0.38
N PHE A 214 -2.69 -10.50 1.62
CA PHE A 214 -2.21 -9.18 2.05
C PHE A 214 -1.02 -8.70 1.20
N LEU A 215 0.00 -9.55 1.04
CA LEU A 215 1.22 -9.23 0.31
C LEU A 215 0.92 -8.90 -1.16
N LEU A 216 0.14 -9.75 -1.83
CA LEU A 216 -0.20 -9.55 -3.25
C LEU A 216 -1.08 -8.31 -3.45
N THR A 217 -2.09 -8.09 -2.61
CA THR A 217 -2.97 -6.90 -2.73
C THR A 217 -2.17 -5.61 -2.58
N SER A 218 -1.25 -5.59 -1.61
CA SER A 218 -0.38 -4.42 -1.35
C SER A 218 0.60 -4.20 -2.50
N GLU A 219 1.11 -5.27 -3.10
CA GLU A 219 2.02 -5.19 -4.25
C GLU A 219 1.32 -4.71 -5.53
N LEU A 220 0.14 -5.26 -5.84
CA LEU A 220 -0.66 -4.82 -6.99
C LEU A 220 -1.05 -3.35 -6.86
N TRP A 221 -1.25 -2.85 -5.64
CA TRP A 221 -1.38 -1.43 -5.38
C TRP A 221 -0.09 -0.65 -5.67
N ARG A 222 1.06 -1.12 -5.18
CA ARG A 222 2.36 -0.46 -5.41
C ARG A 222 2.64 -0.26 -6.91
N CYS A 223 2.31 -1.26 -7.73
CA CYS A 223 2.58 -1.27 -9.16
C CYS A 223 1.36 -0.90 -10.03
N HIS A 224 0.27 -0.38 -9.46
CA HIS A 224 -0.97 -0.12 -10.19
C HIS A 224 -0.80 0.87 -11.36
N ASP A 225 0.14 1.80 -11.23
CA ASP A 225 0.46 2.81 -12.23
C ASP A 225 1.96 3.11 -12.19
N GLU A 226 2.65 2.89 -13.31
CA GLU A 226 4.11 3.08 -13.37
C GLU A 226 4.55 4.53 -13.18
N ARG A 227 3.74 5.49 -13.65
CA ARG A 227 4.04 6.92 -13.50
C ARG A 227 3.99 7.31 -12.04
N TYR A 228 2.89 6.98 -11.35
CA TYR A 228 2.76 7.29 -9.92
C TYR A 228 3.74 6.48 -9.07
N MET A 229 4.05 5.23 -9.44
CA MET A 229 5.09 4.44 -8.79
C MET A 229 6.44 5.18 -8.81
N ARG A 230 6.83 5.76 -9.95
CA ARG A 230 8.08 6.54 -10.08
C ARG A 230 8.00 7.84 -9.26
N GLN A 231 6.93 8.60 -9.41
CA GLN A 231 6.71 9.86 -8.70
C GLN A 231 6.58 9.70 -7.17
N ARG A 232 6.27 8.50 -6.67
CA ARG A 232 6.25 8.19 -5.22
C ARG A 232 7.52 7.52 -4.71
N GLY A 233 8.49 7.24 -5.59
CA GLY A 233 9.73 6.56 -5.24
C GLY A 233 9.57 5.08 -4.91
N TRP A 234 8.50 4.45 -5.41
CA TRP A 234 8.09 3.06 -5.14
C TRP A 234 8.64 2.03 -6.12
N ALA A 235 9.51 2.43 -7.07
CA ALA A 235 10.17 1.54 -8.03
C ALA A 235 11.24 0.64 -7.35
N TRP A 236 10.81 -0.21 -6.43
CA TRP A 236 11.67 -1.07 -5.62
C TRP A 236 11.92 -2.42 -6.32
N LYS A 237 13.04 -3.06 -6.00
CA LYS A 237 13.37 -4.38 -6.54
C LYS A 237 12.44 -5.44 -5.92
N PRO A 238 12.01 -6.49 -6.67
CA PRO A 238 11.05 -7.49 -6.18
C PRO A 238 11.42 -8.15 -4.85
N TRP A 239 12.69 -8.53 -4.67
CA TRP A 239 13.13 -9.15 -3.41
C TRP A 239 12.99 -8.21 -2.20
N ILE A 240 13.16 -6.90 -2.43
CA ILE A 240 13.04 -5.88 -1.39
C ILE A 240 11.57 -5.69 -1.02
N VAL A 241 10.70 -5.68 -2.03
CA VAL A 241 9.25 -5.61 -1.84
C VAL A 241 8.79 -6.71 -0.89
N ALA A 242 9.21 -7.97 -1.10
CA ALA A 242 8.83 -9.07 -0.21
C ALA A 242 9.23 -8.84 1.26
N GLU A 243 10.42 -8.31 1.50
CA GLU A 243 10.90 -8.00 2.86
C GLU A 243 10.12 -6.82 3.46
N LEU A 244 9.93 -5.75 2.69
CA LEU A 244 9.20 -4.57 3.14
C LEU A 244 7.73 -4.88 3.45
N LEU A 245 7.02 -5.58 2.56
CA LEU A 245 5.61 -5.91 2.77
C LEU A 245 5.42 -6.84 3.98
N SER A 246 6.38 -7.75 4.22
CA SER A 246 6.40 -8.56 5.44
C SER A 246 6.59 -7.69 6.68
N ALA A 247 7.46 -6.68 6.61
CA ALA A 247 7.70 -5.74 7.70
C ALA A 247 6.47 -4.87 7.97
N VAL A 248 5.77 -4.42 6.91
CA VAL A 248 4.52 -3.65 7.03
C VAL A 248 3.43 -4.50 7.69
N LEU A 249 3.25 -5.76 7.29
CA LEU A 249 2.25 -6.64 7.92
C LEU A 249 2.53 -6.84 9.40
N LEU A 250 3.78 -7.11 9.75
CA LEU A 250 4.21 -7.29 11.14
C LEU A 250 4.01 -6.00 11.94
N HIS A 251 4.40 -4.85 11.39
CA HIS A 251 4.22 -3.55 12.00
C HIS A 251 2.74 -3.25 12.29
N TYR A 252 1.85 -3.55 11.33
CA TYR A 252 0.42 -3.39 11.51
C TYR A 252 -0.17 -4.33 12.55
N TRP A 253 0.30 -5.59 12.59
CA TRP A 253 -0.09 -6.53 13.64
C TRP A 253 0.30 -6.01 15.03
N LEU A 254 1.50 -5.45 15.18
CA LEU A 254 1.98 -4.86 16.43
C LEU A 254 1.15 -3.63 16.83
N LEU A 255 0.94 -2.68 15.91
CA LEU A 255 0.11 -1.49 16.15
C LEU A 255 -1.32 -1.83 16.56
N ASP A 256 -1.92 -2.87 15.95
CA ASP A 256 -3.27 -3.31 16.30
C ASP A 256 -3.32 -3.94 17.70
N ARG A 257 -2.29 -4.71 18.09
CA ARG A 257 -2.17 -5.28 19.43
C ARG A 257 -2.02 -4.22 20.51
N GLU A 258 -1.19 -3.20 20.24
CA GLU A 258 -0.98 -2.07 21.14
C GLU A 258 -2.08 -1.00 21.04
N LYS A 259 -3.19 -1.34 20.36
CA LYS A 259 -4.38 -0.50 20.22
C LYS A 259 -4.09 0.89 19.63
N CYS A 260 -3.06 1.00 18.80
CA CYS A 260 -2.66 2.23 18.11
C CYS A 260 -3.59 2.58 16.95
N PHE A 261 -4.36 1.62 16.44
CA PHE A 261 -5.35 1.86 15.40
C PHE A 261 -6.74 2.19 15.97
N GLU A 262 -7.46 3.00 15.20
CA GLU A 262 -8.90 3.15 15.29
C GLU A 262 -9.58 2.55 14.05
N ARG A 263 -10.74 1.91 14.27
CA ARG A 263 -11.55 1.34 13.19
C ARG A 263 -12.84 2.12 13.10
N VAL A 264 -13.01 2.88 12.03
CA VAL A 264 -14.17 3.73 11.81
C VAL A 264 -15.12 3.00 10.86
N PRO A 265 -16.38 2.71 11.24
CA PRO A 265 -17.34 2.11 10.32
C PRO A 265 -17.54 3.00 9.09
N CYS A 266 -17.40 2.42 7.90
CA CYS A 266 -17.58 3.15 6.66
C CYS A 266 -19.05 3.14 6.27
N ARG A 267 -19.69 4.31 6.27
CA ARG A 267 -21.12 4.52 6.02
C ARG A 267 -21.42 4.98 4.59
N GLY A 268 -20.41 5.47 3.87
CA GLY A 268 -20.58 5.97 2.50
C GLY A 268 -19.26 6.28 1.82
N SER A 269 -19.33 6.51 0.50
CA SER A 269 -18.17 6.82 -0.34
C SER A 269 -17.48 8.13 0.04
N GLU A 270 -18.21 9.09 0.61
CA GLU A 270 -17.66 10.39 1.05
C GLU A 270 -16.51 10.20 2.05
N GLN A 271 -16.64 9.27 3.01
CA GLN A 271 -15.59 8.98 3.99
C GLN A 271 -14.35 8.34 3.35
N CYS A 272 -14.54 7.54 2.30
CA CYS A 272 -13.40 7.03 1.53
C CYS A 272 -12.69 8.17 0.79
N ASP A 273 -13.46 9.10 0.21
CA ASP A 273 -12.92 10.24 -0.52
C ASP A 273 -12.15 11.20 0.42
N GLU A 274 -12.59 11.36 1.67
CA GLU A 274 -11.87 12.09 2.73
C GLU A 274 -10.54 11.42 3.08
N VAL A 275 -10.55 10.10 3.36
CA VAL A 275 -9.32 9.35 3.66
C VAL A 275 -8.32 9.39 2.50
N TRP A 276 -8.81 9.37 1.27
CA TRP A 276 -7.97 9.59 0.09
C TRP A 276 -7.40 11.00 0.04
N GLN A 277 -8.21 12.02 0.32
CA GLN A 277 -7.75 13.41 0.34
C GLN A 277 -6.67 13.62 1.39
N ASP A 278 -6.91 13.19 2.63
CA ASP A 278 -5.97 13.35 3.74
C ASP A 278 -4.62 12.69 3.44
N TRP A 279 -4.65 11.51 2.79
CA TRP A 279 -3.43 10.82 2.39
C TRP A 279 -2.70 11.56 1.25
N LEU A 280 -3.43 12.05 0.24
CA LEU A 280 -2.84 12.79 -0.88
C LEU A 280 -2.24 14.13 -0.43
N ASP A 281 -2.91 14.83 0.49
CA ASP A 281 -2.43 16.08 1.07
C ASP A 281 -1.17 15.86 1.93
N LYS A 282 -1.13 14.75 2.68
CA LYS A 282 0.03 14.39 3.50
C LYS A 282 1.23 13.92 2.66
N TYR A 283 0.97 13.25 1.54
CA TYR A 283 1.99 12.65 0.68
C TYR A 283 1.81 13.04 -0.79
N PRO A 284 2.16 14.29 -1.16
CA PRO A 284 2.10 14.75 -2.54
C PRO A 284 3.10 13.99 -3.42
N LEU A 285 2.86 14.01 -4.74
CA LEU A 285 3.75 13.40 -5.73
C LEU A 285 5.09 14.14 -5.77
N LEU A 286 6.20 13.41 -5.90
CA LEU A 286 7.52 13.98 -6.08
C LEU A 286 7.68 14.40 -7.56
N GLY A 287 8.00 15.68 -7.81
CA GLY A 287 8.27 16.21 -9.15
C GLY A 287 7.06 16.78 -9.89
N GLY A 288 6.24 17.59 -9.22
CA GLY A 288 5.03 18.21 -9.77
C GLY A 288 5.21 19.50 -10.59
N ASP A 289 6.41 20.08 -10.67
CA ASP A 289 6.68 21.28 -11.46
C ASP A 289 7.67 20.97 -12.59
N SER A 290 7.16 20.50 -13.74
CA SER A 290 7.75 20.74 -15.06
C SER A 290 6.88 20.12 -16.16
N SER A 291 5.76 20.77 -16.42
CA SER A 291 5.11 20.68 -17.73
C SER A 291 4.88 22.09 -18.27
N HIS A 292 5.99 22.79 -18.48
CA HIS A 292 6.10 23.79 -19.53
C HIS A 292 7.50 23.61 -20.13
N ASP A 293 7.53 23.29 -21.42
CA ASP A 293 8.69 23.51 -22.27
C ASP A 293 9.12 24.97 -22.08
N ASP A 294 10.38 25.22 -21.75
CA ASP A 294 11.14 26.35 -22.27
C ASP A 294 12.64 26.05 -22.13
N GLU A 295 13.33 26.43 -23.19
CA GLU A 295 14.76 26.35 -23.42
C GLU A 295 15.54 27.12 -22.34
N GLU A 296 16.82 26.73 -22.18
CA GLU A 296 17.94 27.55 -21.66
C GLU A 296 17.59 28.78 -20.81
N ASP A 297 17.81 28.71 -19.49
CA ASP A 297 18.67 29.68 -18.80
C ASP A 297 18.96 29.26 -17.35
N ASP A 298 20.26 29.23 -17.02
CA ASP A 298 20.80 29.11 -15.67
C ASP A 298 20.55 30.41 -14.89
N GLU A 299 19.64 30.42 -13.91
CA GLU A 299 19.79 31.26 -12.71
C GLU A 299 19.26 30.56 -11.43
N PRO A 300 19.97 30.69 -10.30
CA PRO A 300 19.62 30.01 -9.06
C PRO A 300 18.56 30.80 -8.28
N ASP A 301 17.32 30.31 -8.27
CA ASP A 301 16.26 30.92 -7.49
C ASP A 301 16.48 30.70 -5.98
N GLN A 302 16.63 31.83 -5.26
CA GLN A 302 16.72 31.90 -3.82
C GLN A 302 15.32 31.98 -3.23
N GLY A 303 14.93 30.94 -2.50
CA GLY A 303 14.06 31.09 -1.34
C GLY A 303 12.68 30.46 -1.46
N ASP A 304 12.56 29.23 -0.96
CA ASP A 304 11.70 28.99 0.20
C ASP A 304 12.16 27.70 0.90
N SER A 305 13.13 27.85 1.81
CA SER A 305 13.54 26.74 2.68
C SER A 305 12.42 26.49 3.69
N LYS A 306 11.38 25.76 3.26
CA LYS A 306 10.50 25.05 4.19
C LYS A 306 11.43 24.18 5.03
N LYS A 307 11.60 24.56 6.30
CA LYS A 307 12.39 23.80 7.29
C LYS A 307 12.11 22.32 7.09
N SER A 308 13.07 21.59 6.54
CA SER A 308 13.04 20.14 6.55
C SER A 308 12.82 19.76 8.01
N PRO A 309 11.79 18.95 8.33
CA PRO A 309 11.62 18.47 9.68
C PRO A 309 12.95 17.86 10.15
N ASP A 310 13.20 17.86 11.45
CA ASP A 310 14.28 17.05 12.01
C ASP A 310 13.88 15.58 11.77
N LEU A 311 14.26 15.08 10.60
CA LEU A 311 13.70 13.90 9.94
C LEU A 311 14.35 12.62 10.45
N VAL A 312 15.39 12.73 11.29
CA VAL A 312 15.90 11.61 12.07
C VAL A 312 14.96 11.44 13.26
N PRO A 313 14.14 10.38 13.29
CA PRO A 313 13.25 10.17 14.42
C PRO A 313 14.09 10.01 15.68
N LYS A 314 13.73 10.73 16.74
CA LYS A 314 14.32 10.51 18.06
C LYS A 314 14.06 9.05 18.47
N PRO A 315 15.00 8.40 19.19
CA PRO A 315 14.77 7.07 19.70
C PRO A 315 13.48 7.06 20.53
N ILE A 316 12.50 6.27 20.09
CA ILE A 316 11.29 6.06 20.87
C ILE A 316 11.70 5.14 22.02
N GLY A 317 11.35 5.51 23.27
CA GLY A 317 11.55 4.62 24.42
C GLY A 317 10.82 3.28 24.21
N LEU A 318 11.23 2.22 24.92
CA LEU A 318 10.57 0.92 24.79
C LEU A 318 9.05 1.06 25.03
N ILE A 319 8.26 0.82 23.98
CA ILE A 319 6.84 0.49 24.11
C ILE A 319 6.78 -0.97 24.54
N LYS A 320 5.95 -1.31 25.53
CA LYS A 320 5.89 -2.71 26.01
C LYS A 320 5.44 -3.62 24.86
N GLY A 321 6.33 -4.51 24.42
CA GLY A 321 6.06 -5.47 23.34
C GLY A 321 6.32 -4.98 21.92
N LEU A 322 6.85 -3.77 21.75
CA LEU A 322 7.21 -3.17 20.46
C LEU A 322 8.71 -2.86 20.47
N ASP A 323 9.52 -3.71 19.84
CA ASP A 323 10.97 -3.52 19.66
C ASP A 323 11.24 -3.36 18.16
N LEU A 324 10.96 -2.17 17.63
CA LEU A 324 11.01 -1.90 16.19
C LEU A 324 12.38 -2.24 15.57
N ASP A 325 13.48 -2.03 16.32
CA ASP A 325 14.83 -2.35 15.87
C ASP A 325 15.00 -3.85 15.66
N LYS A 326 14.54 -4.67 16.62
CA LYS A 326 14.51 -6.13 16.48
C LYS A 326 13.50 -6.58 15.45
N ASP A 327 12.36 -5.92 15.33
CA ASP A 327 11.25 -6.38 14.51
C ASP A 327 11.51 -6.15 13.03
N VAL A 328 11.95 -4.93 12.68
CA VAL A 328 12.40 -4.59 11.32
C VAL A 328 13.72 -5.29 11.01
N GLY A 329 14.66 -5.33 11.96
CA GLY A 329 15.94 -6.02 11.80
C GLY A 329 15.79 -7.53 11.57
N TYR A 330 14.86 -8.19 12.25
CA TYR A 330 14.55 -9.60 12.03
C TYR A 330 13.88 -9.82 10.68
N VAL A 331 12.96 -8.96 10.24
CA VAL A 331 12.36 -9.13 8.90
C VAL A 331 13.40 -8.93 7.79
N GLY A 332 14.31 -7.96 7.95
CA GLY A 332 15.53 -7.88 7.12
C GLY A 332 16.39 -9.14 7.22
N GLY A 333 16.45 -9.76 8.41
CA GLY A 333 17.13 -11.03 8.68
C GLY A 333 16.46 -12.27 8.06
N VAL A 334 15.13 -12.35 8.01
CA VAL A 334 14.37 -13.47 7.38
C VAL A 334 14.62 -13.49 5.88
N GLY A 335 14.69 -12.31 5.26
CA GLY A 335 15.12 -12.15 3.88
C GLY A 335 16.54 -12.69 3.61
N THR A 336 17.44 -12.57 4.59
CA THR A 336 18.81 -13.12 4.55
C THR A 336 18.91 -14.60 4.95
N ALA A 337 18.03 -15.13 5.81
CA ALA A 337 18.01 -16.55 6.17
C ALA A 337 17.65 -17.44 4.96
N ALA A 338 16.78 -16.93 4.07
CA ALA A 338 16.50 -17.54 2.78
C ALA A 338 17.66 -17.44 1.76
N ARG A 339 18.74 -16.68 2.05
CA ARG A 339 19.89 -16.47 1.17
C ARG A 339 21.11 -17.35 1.49
N GLY A 340 21.02 -18.21 2.51
CA GLY A 340 22.19 -18.95 2.99
C GLY A 340 23.31 -18.04 3.55
N PRO A 341 24.35 -18.59 4.18
CA PRO A 341 25.29 -17.80 5.01
C PRO A 341 26.33 -16.94 4.27
N LEU A 342 26.25 -16.72 2.95
CA LEU A 342 27.43 -16.39 2.14
C LEU A 342 27.48 -15.00 1.47
N TRP A 343 26.87 -13.96 2.03
CA TRP A 343 27.00 -12.60 1.43
C TRP A 343 27.33 -11.50 2.45
N ARG A 344 28.22 -11.79 3.40
CA ARG A 344 29.17 -10.79 3.89
C ARG A 344 30.51 -11.01 3.17
N ASP A 345 31.15 -9.91 2.81
CA ASP A 345 32.48 -9.79 2.20
C ASP A 345 32.58 -9.87 0.67
N MET A 346 32.14 -8.78 0.02
CA MET A 346 32.87 -8.23 -1.14
C MET A 346 33.08 -6.72 -0.97
N ARG A 347 33.77 -6.32 0.10
CA ARG A 347 34.54 -5.08 0.15
C ARG A 347 35.75 -5.28 1.07
N GLN A 348 36.79 -5.92 0.55
CA GLN A 348 38.17 -5.65 0.97
C GLN A 348 39.16 -6.20 -0.06
N LYS A 349 40.22 -5.40 -0.29
CA LYS A 349 41.40 -5.61 -1.14
C LYS A 349 41.33 -5.14 -2.60
N HIS A 350 41.29 -3.81 -2.77
CA HIS A 350 42.33 -3.19 -3.60
C HIS A 350 43.25 -2.41 -2.66
N GLY A 351 44.51 -2.85 -2.57
CA GLY A 351 45.55 -2.23 -1.74
C GLY A 351 46.72 -3.18 -1.55
N ASP A 352 47.80 -2.88 -2.28
CA ASP A 352 49.19 -3.37 -2.15
C ASP A 352 49.48 -4.87 -2.27
N ASP A 353 49.80 -5.29 -3.50
CA ASP A 353 50.75 -6.37 -3.73
C ASP A 353 52.18 -5.86 -3.47
N GLY A 354 52.53 -5.78 -2.19
CA GLY A 354 53.92 -5.76 -1.74
C GLY A 354 54.45 -7.19 -1.66
N LEU A 355 55.27 -7.60 -2.63
CA LEU A 355 56.15 -8.76 -2.51
C LEU A 355 57.00 -8.64 -1.23
N PRO A 356 57.35 -9.78 -0.61
CA PRO A 356 58.77 -10.11 -0.64
C PRO A 356 59.10 -11.59 -0.86
N GLN A 357 60.31 -11.72 -1.36
CA GLN A 357 61.12 -12.89 -1.65
C GLN A 357 61.27 -13.84 -0.45
N HIS A 358 61.28 -15.14 -0.72
CA HIS A 358 62.46 -16.01 -0.53
C HIS A 358 62.31 -17.34 -1.27
#